data_AF-L1LA52-F1
#
_entry.id   AF-L1LA52-F1
#
_cell.length_a   1.000
_cell.length_b   1.000
_cell.length_c   1.000
_cell.angle_alpha   90.00
_cell.angle_beta   90.00
_cell.angle_gamma   90.00
#
_symmetry.space_group_name_H-M   'P 1'
#
loop_
_entity.id
_entity.type
_entity.pdbx_description
1 polymer ?
#
loop_
_entity_poly.entity_id
_entity_poly.type
_entity_poly.pdbx_seq_one_letter_code
_entity_poly.pdbx_strand_id
1 'polypeptide(L)'
;MSISGIFFLVIFFSIRFSHPFLTHSVQRYRDLTLFGNLRTREKLKRSHSGRKALLRALTTEVLRHGRIITTASKARQARPRIERIIKYSKYDNKRHALNLIRRYLYDSKLARRVLRMAPKRFEERHGGYCRIKKLSFCNKGDNSNRVILELLEY
;
A
#
# COMPACT_ATOMS: atom_id res chain seq x y z
N MET A 1 -18.80 39.24 -57.41
CA MET A 1 -20.19 38.74 -57.33
C MET A 1 -20.18 37.37 -58.00
N SER A 2 -20.51 36.21 -57.43
CA SER A 2 -20.96 35.74 -56.12
C SER A 2 -20.61 34.23 -56.10
N ILE A 3 -20.11 33.69 -54.98
CA ILE A 3 -20.74 32.64 -54.14
C ILE A 3 -21.22 31.44 -54.99
N SER A 4 -20.72 30.21 -54.82
CA SER A 4 -21.32 29.25 -53.87
C SER A 4 -20.60 27.89 -53.86
N GLY A 5 -20.14 27.46 -52.68
CA GLY A 5 -20.12 26.06 -52.20
C GLY A 5 -19.14 25.07 -52.84
N ILE A 6 -18.83 23.92 -52.25
CA ILE A 6 -19.26 23.28 -51.02
C ILE A 6 -18.32 22.06 -50.85
N PHE A 7 -17.79 21.89 -49.64
CA PHE A 7 -17.53 20.60 -48.98
C PHE A 7 -16.37 19.65 -49.37
N PHE A 8 -15.97 18.91 -48.30
CA PHE A 8 -15.16 17.69 -48.20
C PHE A 8 -13.63 17.87 -48.14
N LEU A 9 -13.08 18.16 -46.95
CA LEU A 9 -12.73 17.20 -45.87
C LEU A 9 -11.52 16.32 -46.22
N VAL A 10 -10.31 16.81 -45.92
CA VAL A 10 -9.14 15.94 -45.68
C VAL A 10 -8.28 16.50 -44.53
N ILE A 11 -8.59 16.01 -43.33
CA ILE A 11 -7.63 15.54 -42.31
C ILE A 11 -6.47 16.50 -41.99
N PHE A 12 -6.75 17.50 -41.16
CA PHE A 12 -5.72 18.09 -40.29
C PHE A 12 -5.46 17.12 -39.13
N PHE A 13 -4.52 16.20 -39.35
CA PHE A 13 -4.00 15.30 -38.32
C PHE A 13 -3.17 16.14 -37.33
N SER A 14 -3.86 16.75 -36.37
CA SER A 14 -3.29 17.52 -35.28
C SER A 14 -2.57 16.57 -34.33
N ILE A 15 -1.33 16.19 -34.67
CA ILE A 15 -0.38 15.57 -33.73
C ILE A 15 0.03 16.64 -32.73
N ARG A 16 -0.79 16.84 -31.70
CA ARG A 16 -0.39 17.53 -30.49
C ARG A 16 0.33 16.49 -29.62
N PHE A 17 1.59 16.22 -29.95
CA PHE A 17 2.50 15.42 -29.15
C PHE A 17 2.86 16.20 -27.88
N SER A 18 1.90 16.34 -26.98
CA SER A 18 2.13 16.86 -25.64
C SER A 18 2.83 15.76 -24.84
N HIS A 19 4.15 15.80 -24.82
CA HIS A 19 4.95 15.08 -23.84
C HIS A 19 4.98 15.86 -22.52
N PRO A 20 4.29 15.44 -21.45
CA PRO A 20 4.72 15.78 -20.11
C PRO A 20 5.82 14.79 -19.69
N PHE A 21 6.91 14.75 -20.47
CA PHE A 21 8.14 14.10 -20.00
C PHE A 21 8.85 15.15 -19.15
N LEU A 22 9.16 14.80 -17.90
CA LEU A 22 9.92 15.59 -16.92
C LEU A 22 9.11 16.47 -15.95
N THR A 23 8.20 15.86 -15.17
CA THR A 23 7.81 16.39 -13.85
C THR A 23 7.94 15.38 -12.70
N HIS A 24 8.65 14.26 -12.91
CA HIS A 24 8.82 13.22 -11.87
C HIS A 24 9.94 13.47 -10.85
N SER A 25 10.66 14.60 -10.92
CA SER A 25 11.86 14.84 -10.11
C SER A 25 11.61 15.52 -8.75
N VAL A 26 10.47 16.17 -8.51
CA VAL A 26 10.24 16.97 -7.28
C VAL A 26 9.48 16.22 -6.18
N GLN A 27 8.77 15.12 -6.51
CA GLN A 27 7.99 14.35 -5.52
C GLN A 27 8.86 13.46 -4.60
N ARG A 28 10.14 13.27 -4.89
CA ARG A 28 10.97 12.18 -4.33
C ARG A 28 11.55 12.42 -2.92
N TYR A 29 11.46 13.61 -2.34
CA TYR A 29 12.15 13.93 -1.08
C TYR A 29 11.25 14.06 0.18
N ARG A 30 10.00 13.58 0.15
CA ARG A 30 9.14 13.52 1.37
C ARG A 30 9.12 12.14 2.08
N ASP A 31 9.78 11.14 1.52
CA ASP A 31 9.63 9.73 1.92
C ASP A 31 10.86 9.11 2.60
N LEU A 32 11.64 9.89 3.36
CA LEU A 32 12.77 9.35 4.16
C LEU A 32 12.34 8.41 5.29
N THR A 33 11.03 8.27 5.56
CA THR A 33 10.48 7.36 6.56
C THR A 33 9.35 6.51 5.98
N LEU A 34 9.45 5.18 6.11
CA LEU A 34 8.40 4.21 5.73
C LEU A 34 7.00 4.61 6.23
N PHE A 35 6.95 5.22 7.41
CA PHE A 35 5.72 5.52 8.13
C PHE A 35 5.55 7.03 8.37
N GLY A 36 6.07 7.87 7.48
CA GLY A 36 5.85 9.32 7.51
C GLY A 36 4.36 9.66 7.66
N ASN A 37 4.09 10.68 8.47
CA ASN A 37 2.80 11.19 8.97
C ASN A 37 1.55 10.34 8.65
N LEU A 38 1.54 9.06 9.06
CA LEU A 38 0.34 8.23 9.03
C LEU A 38 -0.63 8.82 10.06
N ARG A 39 -1.75 9.40 9.61
CA ARG A 39 -2.86 9.82 10.47
C ARG A 39 -3.37 8.60 11.27
N THR A 40 -2.79 8.39 12.44
CA THR A 40 -3.19 7.32 13.36
C THR A 40 -4.52 7.74 13.95
N ARG A 41 -5.62 7.12 13.52
CA ARG A 41 -6.97 7.54 13.94
C ARG A 41 -7.38 7.10 15.35
N GLU A 42 -6.69 6.11 15.93
CA GLU A 42 -7.13 5.43 17.15
C GLU A 42 -5.94 4.99 18.00
N LYS A 43 -5.96 5.33 19.30
CA LYS A 43 -4.85 5.09 20.26
C LYS A 43 -4.74 3.64 20.76
N LEU A 44 -5.68 2.75 20.39
CA LEU A 44 -5.72 1.32 20.76
C LEU A 44 -5.57 1.04 22.27
N LYS A 45 -5.95 2.02 23.11
CA LYS A 45 -5.77 2.02 24.58
C LYS A 45 -4.34 1.62 25.01
N ARG A 46 -3.31 2.05 24.27
CA ARG A 46 -1.90 1.73 24.55
C ARG A 46 -1.01 2.97 24.46
N SER A 47 0.11 2.94 25.19
CA SER A 47 1.19 3.93 25.06
C SER A 47 1.76 3.96 23.64
N HIS A 48 2.46 5.03 23.28
CA HIS A 48 3.02 5.19 21.93
C HIS A 48 3.95 4.03 21.55
N SER A 49 4.86 3.65 22.45
CA SER A 49 5.80 2.53 22.27
C SER A 49 5.06 1.20 22.11
N GLY A 50 4.11 0.90 22.99
CA GLY A 50 3.31 -0.33 22.94
C GLY A 50 2.48 -0.44 21.67
N ARG A 51 1.89 0.67 21.20
CA ARG A 51 1.16 0.71 19.93
C ARG A 51 2.08 0.48 18.72
N LYS A 52 3.28 1.07 18.72
CA LYS A 52 4.27 0.85 17.65
C LYS A 52 4.68 -0.62 17.57
N ALA A 53 4.97 -1.25 18.71
CA ALA A 53 5.31 -2.67 18.80
C ALA A 53 4.16 -3.56 18.33
N LEU A 54 2.93 -3.31 18.79
CA LEU A 54 1.74 -4.07 18.38
C LEU A 54 1.52 -4.02 16.86
N LEU A 55 1.57 -2.83 16.26
CA LEU A 55 1.37 -2.68 14.81
C LEU A 55 2.50 -3.33 14.02
N ARG A 56 3.73 -3.31 14.54
CA ARG A 56 4.90 -3.99 13.96
C ARG A 56 4.71 -5.50 13.97
N ALA A 57 4.25 -6.05 15.09
CA ALA A 57 3.96 -7.48 15.22
C ALA A 57 2.86 -7.89 14.23
N LEU A 58 1.70 -7.23 14.25
CA LEU A 58 0.59 -7.54 13.33
C LEU A 58 1.00 -7.47 11.85
N THR A 59 1.78 -6.46 11.48
CA THR A 59 2.27 -6.32 10.10
C THR A 59 3.20 -7.47 9.73
N THR A 60 4.07 -7.90 10.66
CA THR A 60 4.99 -9.02 10.45
C THR A 60 4.21 -10.33 10.29
N GLU A 61 3.20 -10.58 11.13
CA GLU A 61 2.39 -11.79 11.06
C GLU A 61 1.57 -11.87 9.76
N VAL A 62 0.96 -10.76 9.33
CA VAL A 62 0.23 -10.72 8.03
C VAL A 62 1.18 -11.03 6.88
N LEU A 63 2.36 -10.43 6.86
CA LEU A 63 3.32 -10.66 5.78
C LEU A 63 3.91 -12.07 5.80
N ARG A 64 3.92 -12.75 6.96
CA ARG A 64 4.42 -14.12 7.13
C ARG A 64 3.38 -15.17 6.72
N HIS A 65 2.13 -14.98 7.12
CA HIS A 65 1.07 -15.98 6.96
C HIS A 65 0.06 -15.64 5.86
N GLY A 66 0.07 -14.41 5.36
CA GLY A 66 -0.89 -13.91 4.35
C GLY A 66 -2.21 -13.45 4.92
N ARG A 67 -2.69 -14.14 5.95
CA ARG A 67 -3.96 -13.86 6.63
C ARG A 67 -3.80 -13.98 8.13
N ILE A 68 -4.46 -13.09 8.87
CA ILE A 68 -4.59 -13.18 10.33
C ILE A 68 -6.02 -12.83 10.75
N ILE A 69 -6.43 -13.34 11.91
CA ILE A 69 -7.67 -12.92 12.57
C ILE A 69 -7.30 -11.95 13.70
N THR A 70 -7.95 -10.79 13.75
CA THR A 70 -7.70 -9.75 14.75
C THR A 70 -8.96 -8.93 15.01
N THR A 71 -8.89 -7.89 15.84
CA THR A 71 -10.03 -6.98 16.05
C THR A 71 -10.12 -5.92 14.95
N ALA A 72 -11.32 -5.43 14.67
CA ALA A 72 -11.57 -4.44 13.63
C ALA A 72 -10.69 -3.18 13.76
N SER A 73 -10.55 -2.66 14.99
CA SER A 73 -9.72 -1.49 15.29
C SER A 73 -8.23 -1.74 14.99
N LYS A 74 -7.69 -2.88 15.41
CA LYS A 74 -6.30 -3.28 15.14
C LYS A 74 -6.04 -3.45 13.64
N ALA A 75 -6.95 -4.12 12.91
CA ALA A 75 -6.80 -4.35 11.48
C ALA A 75 -6.77 -3.04 10.68
N ARG A 76 -7.70 -2.11 10.98
CA ARG A 76 -7.75 -0.79 10.32
C ARG A 76 -6.45 -0.01 10.47
N GLN A 77 -5.79 -0.13 11.62
CA GLN A 77 -4.53 0.55 11.90
C GLN A 77 -3.30 -0.16 11.32
N ALA A 78 -3.34 -1.48 11.19
CA ALA A 78 -2.26 -2.27 10.60
C ALA A 78 -2.23 -2.15 9.06
N ARG A 79 -3.41 -2.12 8.42
CA ARG A 79 -3.59 -2.04 6.97
C ARG A 79 -2.67 -1.03 6.25
N PRO A 80 -2.63 0.27 6.62
CA PRO A 80 -1.81 1.23 5.89
C PRO A 80 -0.31 0.94 5.98
N ARG A 81 0.14 0.24 7.03
CA ARG A 81 1.56 -0.14 7.18
C ARG A 81 1.92 -1.27 6.24
N ILE A 82 1.05 -2.27 6.13
CA ILE A 82 1.22 -3.41 5.22
C ILE A 82 1.20 -2.92 3.77
N GLU A 83 0.22 -2.08 3.41
CA GLU A 83 0.10 -1.53 2.06
C GLU A 83 1.32 -0.70 1.67
N ARG A 84 1.88 0.08 2.60
CA ARG A 84 3.12 0.81 2.33
C ARG A 84 4.30 -0.12 2.10
N ILE A 85 4.48 -1.16 2.91
CA ILE A 85 5.60 -2.11 2.71
C ILE A 85 5.53 -2.74 1.32
N ILE A 86 4.32 -3.12 0.86
CA ILE A 86 4.12 -3.66 -0.49
C ILE A 86 4.41 -2.60 -1.54
N LYS A 87 3.90 -1.37 -1.37
CA LYS A 87 4.23 -0.26 -2.28
C LYS A 87 5.74 -0.02 -2.38
N TYR A 88 6.45 -0.03 -1.24
CA TYR A 88 7.89 0.17 -1.23
C TYR A 88 8.65 -0.97 -1.91
N SER A 89 8.14 -2.19 -1.83
CA SER A 89 8.75 -3.35 -2.49
C SER A 89 8.72 -3.25 -4.01
N LYS A 90 7.78 -2.48 -4.58
CA LYS A 90 7.63 -2.25 -6.02
C LYS A 90 8.55 -1.17 -6.60
N TYR A 91 9.23 -0.37 -5.78
CA TYR A 91 10.15 0.65 -6.31
C TYR A 91 11.43 0.04 -6.89
N ASP A 92 12.01 0.72 -7.88
CA ASP A 92 13.22 0.28 -8.59
C ASP A 92 14.43 0.13 -7.66
N ASN A 93 14.58 1.02 -6.67
CA ASN A 93 15.69 0.97 -5.72
C ASN A 93 15.46 -0.09 -4.63
N LYS A 94 15.69 -1.36 -4.98
CA LYS A 94 15.53 -2.53 -4.11
C LYS A 94 16.41 -2.47 -2.86
N ARG A 95 17.64 -1.93 -2.95
CA ARG A 95 18.56 -1.84 -1.79
C ARG A 95 18.02 -0.86 -0.74
N HIS A 96 17.58 0.31 -1.18
CA HIS A 96 16.98 1.30 -0.29
C HIS A 96 15.68 0.78 0.34
N ALA A 97 14.80 0.19 -0.47
CA ALA A 97 13.56 -0.42 0.01
C ALA A 97 13.82 -1.53 1.06
N LEU A 98 14.82 -2.38 0.82
CA LEU A 98 15.20 -3.44 1.76
C LEU A 98 15.64 -2.87 3.11
N ASN A 99 16.50 -1.84 3.11
CA ASN A 99 17.00 -1.20 4.33
C ASN A 99 15.86 -0.60 5.14
N LEU A 100 14.95 0.09 4.47
CA LEU A 100 13.74 0.61 5.08
C LEU A 100 12.91 -0.52 5.72
N ILE A 101 12.52 -1.53 4.95
CA ILE A 101 11.66 -2.63 5.41
C ILE A 101 12.33 -3.38 6.58
N ARG A 102 13.64 -3.63 6.52
CA ARG A 102 14.40 -4.30 7.60
C ARG A 102 14.43 -3.52 8.91
N ARG A 103 14.41 -2.18 8.86
CA ARG A 103 14.29 -1.36 10.09
C ARG A 103 12.94 -1.52 10.77
N TYR A 104 11.91 -1.94 10.01
CA TYR A 104 10.57 -2.11 10.55
C TYR A 104 10.20 -3.55 10.86
N LEU A 105 10.51 -4.53 10.04
CA LEU A 105 10.15 -5.92 10.34
C LEU A 105 11.06 -6.51 11.43
N TYR A 106 10.57 -7.51 12.16
CA TYR A 106 11.41 -8.26 13.10
C TYR A 106 12.35 -9.24 12.39
N ASP A 107 11.91 -9.79 11.24
CA ASP A 107 12.65 -10.81 10.50
C ASP A 107 13.23 -10.26 9.18
N SER A 108 14.54 -10.34 9.04
CA SER A 108 15.28 -9.93 7.84
C SER A 108 15.09 -10.88 6.66
N LYS A 109 14.86 -12.18 6.91
CA LYS A 109 14.55 -13.17 5.87
C LYS A 109 13.18 -12.88 5.25
N LEU A 110 12.18 -12.60 6.10
CA LEU A 110 10.87 -12.16 5.65
C LEU A 110 10.94 -10.88 4.80
N ALA A 111 11.71 -9.88 5.22
CA ALA A 111 11.87 -8.64 4.45
C ALA A 111 12.38 -8.90 3.01
N ARG A 112 13.39 -9.77 2.86
CA ARG A 112 13.91 -10.17 1.54
C ARG A 112 12.88 -10.94 0.73
N ARG A 113 12.14 -11.85 1.37
CA ARG A 113 11.07 -12.62 0.74
C ARG A 113 9.99 -11.71 0.17
N VAL A 114 9.51 -10.75 0.97
CA VAL A 114 8.51 -9.76 0.54
C VAL A 114 9.03 -8.96 -0.64
N LEU A 115 10.26 -8.46 -0.58
CA LEU A 115 10.86 -7.68 -1.68
C LEU A 115 10.93 -8.45 -3.00
N ARG A 116 11.16 -9.76 -2.95
CA ARG A 116 11.26 -10.62 -4.14
C ARG A 116 9.90 -11.03 -4.70
N MET A 117 8.94 -11.34 -3.82
CA MET A 117 7.67 -11.94 -4.22
C MET A 117 6.57 -10.89 -4.47
N ALA A 118 6.48 -9.85 -3.63
CA ALA A 118 5.37 -8.90 -3.67
C ALA A 118 5.26 -8.14 -5.01
N PRO A 119 6.35 -7.71 -5.69
CA PRO A 119 6.24 -7.04 -6.99
C PRO A 119 5.63 -7.93 -8.07
N LYS A 120 5.99 -9.21 -8.09
CA LYS A 120 5.47 -10.20 -9.04
C LYS A 120 4.00 -10.52 -8.80
N ARG A 121 3.59 -10.61 -7.53
CA ARG A 121 2.21 -10.96 -7.19
C ARG A 121 1.27 -9.81 -7.50
N PHE A 122 1.62 -8.62 -7.02
CA PHE A 122 0.75 -7.46 -7.10
C PHE A 122 0.95 -6.61 -8.35
N GLU A 123 1.62 -7.09 -9.41
CA GLU A 123 2.10 -6.29 -10.55
C GLU A 123 1.04 -5.31 -11.09
N GLU A 124 -0.11 -5.83 -11.46
CA GLU A 124 -1.25 -5.10 -12.04
C GLU A 124 -1.93 -4.13 -11.05
N ARG A 125 -1.72 -4.32 -9.74
CA ARG A 125 -2.43 -3.58 -8.70
C ARG A 125 -1.64 -2.36 -8.22
N HIS A 126 -2.21 -1.17 -8.38
CA HIS A 126 -1.59 0.09 -7.91
C HIS A 126 -1.90 0.42 -6.42
N GLY A 127 -2.86 -0.28 -5.79
CA GLY A 127 -3.23 -0.05 -4.39
C GLY A 127 -4.28 -1.04 -3.86
N GLY A 128 -4.57 -0.96 -2.56
CA GLY A 128 -5.58 -1.82 -1.93
C GLY A 128 -5.15 -3.29 -1.83
N TYR A 129 -3.90 -3.53 -1.43
CA TYR A 129 -3.31 -4.88 -1.34
C TYR A 129 -3.91 -5.75 -0.22
N CYS A 130 -4.52 -5.12 0.78
CA CYS A 130 -5.11 -5.77 1.93
C CYS A 130 -6.64 -5.70 1.89
N ARG A 131 -7.30 -6.77 2.30
CA ARG A 131 -8.74 -6.82 2.53
C ARG A 131 -9.02 -7.09 4.00
N ILE A 132 -10.06 -6.43 4.53
CA ILE A 132 -10.58 -6.64 5.88
C ILE A 132 -11.99 -7.22 5.74
N LYS A 133 -12.19 -8.46 6.17
CA LYS A 133 -13.49 -9.13 6.20
C LYS A 133 -13.97 -9.25 7.64
N LYS A 134 -15.20 -8.82 7.93
CA LYS A 134 -15.81 -9.06 9.25
C LYS A 134 -16.16 -10.53 9.40
N LEU A 135 -15.90 -11.11 10.57
CA LEU A 135 -16.44 -12.42 10.91
C LEU A 135 -17.84 -12.23 11.52
N SER A 136 -18.65 -13.28 11.40
CA SER A 136 -19.96 -13.37 12.05
C SER A 136 -19.87 -13.42 13.57
N PHE A 137 -18.80 -14.00 14.12
CA PHE A 137 -18.65 -14.21 15.56
C PHE A 137 -17.72 -13.18 16.22
N CYS A 138 -18.19 -12.55 17.29
CA CYS A 138 -17.39 -11.71 18.16
C CYS A 138 -16.36 -12.51 18.96
N ASN A 139 -15.45 -11.79 19.60
CA ASN A 139 -14.50 -12.40 20.52
C ASN A 139 -15.21 -12.83 21.81
N LYS A 140 -14.85 -14.00 22.34
CA LYS A 140 -15.44 -14.52 23.57
C LYS A 140 -14.88 -13.73 24.77
N GLY A 141 -15.76 -13.19 25.61
CA GLY A 141 -15.40 -12.41 26.79
C GLY A 141 -15.60 -10.90 26.61
N ASP A 142 -14.88 -10.26 25.69
CA ASP A 142 -14.93 -8.80 25.51
C ASP A 142 -15.86 -8.31 24.38
N ASN A 143 -16.62 -9.23 23.78
CA ASN A 143 -17.55 -9.00 22.64
C ASN A 143 -16.95 -8.14 21.52
N SER A 144 -15.63 -8.20 21.32
CA SER A 144 -14.97 -7.34 20.34
C SER A 144 -15.16 -7.87 18.92
N ASN A 145 -15.45 -6.96 17.98
CA ASN A 145 -15.65 -7.29 16.57
C ASN A 145 -14.38 -7.89 15.96
N ARG A 146 -14.42 -9.17 15.59
CA ARG A 146 -13.33 -9.86 14.90
C ARG A 146 -13.40 -9.65 13.40
N VAL A 147 -12.21 -9.55 12.81
CA VAL A 147 -12.02 -9.41 11.37
C VAL A 147 -10.85 -10.27 10.89
N ILE A 148 -10.95 -10.80 9.68
CA ILE A 148 -9.82 -11.35 8.93
C ILE A 148 -9.16 -10.19 8.21
N LEU A 149 -7.86 -10.02 8.43
CA LEU A 149 -6.99 -9.16 7.64
C LEU A 149 -6.17 -10.06 6.74
N GLU A 150 -6.43 -10.00 5.44
CA GLU A 150 -5.80 -10.84 4.42
C GLU A 150 -5.16 -10.00 3.31
N LEU A 151 -4.11 -10.57 2.72
CA LEU A 151 -3.53 -10.11 1.48
C LEU A 151 -4.27 -10.79 0.31
N LEU A 152 -4.70 -10.00 -0.68
CA LEU A 152 -5.61 -10.48 -1.73
C LEU A 152 -5.04 -11.59 -2.60
N GLU A 153 -3.74 -11.54 -2.86
CA GLU A 153 -3.03 -12.43 -3.78
C GLU A 153 -1.96 -13.22 -3.01
N TYR A 154 -2.28 -13.70 -1.80
CA TYR A 154 -1.32 -14.37 -0.91
C TYR A 154 -1.41 -15.89 -0.88
#